data_AF-A0A081N1X9-F1
#
_entry.id   AF-A0A081N1X9-F1
#
_cell.length_a   1.000
_cell.length_b   1.000
_cell.length_c   1.000
_cell.angle_alpha   90.00
_cell.angle_beta   90.00
_cell.angle_gamma   90.00
#
_symmetry.space_group_name_H-M   'P 1'
#
loop_
_entity.id
_entity.type
_entity.pdbx_description
1 polymer ?
#
loop_
_entity_poly.entity_id
_entity_poly.type
_entity_poly.pdbx_seq_one_letter_code
_entity_poly.pdbx_strand_id
1 'polypeptide(L)'
;MVPEELSGWLVDIVERMDNAPFDYAAVSAVTALASLIGRKVSVKPKQYDDWAIIPNLWGCCIGRPSQKKTPVIKSATSPLNRLEAVARGEYQEGLKRYRTQDKLSQMATKEAEKKAATLVKKGDLKAAEALLMDDSGDPEQPVSQRYIVNDATVEKLGILLSENPWGLLLFRDELSGWIAGLNRDDRQQDRAFWLEAFNGDGTFSYDRITRDDVYIPSNTVSLLGGIQPGKLLPLLLSQREGAGDDGLVERFQLMVYPDKGVFRFVDRIPNKAHKEKAFQVFQRLNDIEYQPEEEDRLALRFDNQAQQIFNAWYCGLMARITGDAISLQIESHLGKFPSLMPSLALVFHVVRYGAAGSINKDSAEMAIRWCDVLETHARRVYALADDPLAGARILKDRLDKLPRTFKMTHLKNKGWVGLTEHNDREQALVWLELHGYLVKEEIKGRGRPSVTYHINPYCLPDEQTD
;
A
#
# COMPACT_ATOMS: atom_id res chain seq x y z
N MET A 1 3.60 -19.89 8.58
CA MET A 1 3.07 -19.64 7.21
C MET A 1 3.93 -18.61 6.48
N VAL A 2 5.25 -18.77 6.45
CA VAL A 2 6.15 -17.93 5.64
C VAL A 2 7.25 -18.85 5.11
N PRO A 3 7.93 -18.51 4.00
CA PRO A 3 9.12 -19.22 3.58
C PRO A 3 10.15 -19.33 4.74
N GLU A 4 10.78 -20.49 4.84
CA GLU A 4 11.74 -20.83 5.92
C GLU A 4 12.93 -19.86 5.94
N GLU A 5 13.30 -19.36 4.76
CA GLU A 5 14.33 -18.36 4.51
C GLU A 5 14.09 -17.06 5.29
N LEU A 6 12.82 -16.74 5.55
CA LEU A 6 12.39 -15.52 6.24
C LEU A 6 11.98 -15.79 7.69
N SER A 7 11.51 -17.01 8.00
CA SER A 7 10.87 -17.34 9.29
C SER A 7 11.73 -16.98 10.49
N GLY A 8 12.99 -17.44 10.53
CA GLY A 8 13.89 -17.17 11.67
C GLY A 8 14.20 -15.68 11.86
N TRP A 9 14.20 -14.89 10.77
CA TRP A 9 14.43 -13.46 10.82
C TRP A 9 13.20 -12.70 11.32
N LEU A 10 12.00 -13.08 10.85
CA LEU A 10 10.75 -12.47 11.32
C LEU A 10 10.48 -12.77 12.79
N VAL A 11 10.74 -14.01 13.23
CA VAL A 11 10.67 -14.38 14.66
C VAL A 11 11.66 -13.55 15.48
N ASP A 12 12.89 -13.38 15.00
CA ASP A 12 13.88 -12.53 15.66
C ASP A 12 13.44 -11.07 15.81
N ILE A 13 12.79 -10.50 14.77
CA ILE A 13 12.25 -9.14 14.83
C ILE A 13 11.19 -9.04 15.92
N VAL A 14 10.19 -9.92 15.91
CA VAL A 14 9.01 -9.77 16.77
C VAL A 14 9.34 -10.02 18.24
N GLU A 15 10.19 -11.00 18.52
CA GLU A 15 10.65 -11.28 19.88
C GLU A 15 11.38 -10.06 20.47
N ARG A 16 12.32 -9.47 19.72
CA ARG A 16 13.07 -8.28 20.15
C ARG A 16 12.23 -7.01 20.20
N MET A 17 11.03 -7.01 19.62
CA MET A 17 10.07 -5.91 19.71
C MET A 17 9.06 -6.17 20.83
N ASP A 18 9.53 -6.68 21.95
CA ASP A 18 8.75 -7.04 23.14
C ASP A 18 7.61 -8.03 22.87
N ASN A 19 7.88 -9.01 21.99
CA ASN A 19 6.91 -10.00 21.52
C ASN A 19 5.69 -9.37 20.82
N ALA A 20 5.98 -8.48 19.86
CA ALA A 20 4.98 -7.88 18.99
C ALA A 20 4.24 -8.94 18.15
N PRO A 21 3.02 -8.68 17.66
CA PRO A 21 2.30 -9.61 16.78
C PRO A 21 3.11 -10.00 15.54
N PHE A 22 3.16 -11.30 15.26
CA PHE A 22 3.90 -11.85 14.11
C PHE A 22 3.36 -11.36 12.77
N ASP A 23 2.05 -11.14 12.71
CA ASP A 23 1.29 -10.66 11.56
C ASP A 23 1.87 -9.35 10.99
N TYR A 24 2.28 -8.43 11.87
CA TYR A 24 2.91 -7.17 11.46
C TYR A 24 4.23 -7.39 10.72
N ALA A 25 5.06 -8.32 11.19
CA ALA A 25 6.34 -8.63 10.54
C ALA A 25 6.11 -9.38 9.22
N ALA A 26 5.20 -10.35 9.23
CA ALA A 26 4.88 -11.17 8.06
C ALA A 26 4.33 -10.32 6.90
N VAL A 27 3.28 -9.52 7.15
CA VAL A 27 2.70 -8.64 6.12
C VAL A 27 3.74 -7.65 5.61
N SER A 28 4.49 -7.01 6.51
CA SER A 28 5.48 -6.01 6.10
C SER A 28 6.57 -6.60 5.21
N ALA A 29 7.05 -7.80 5.53
CA ALA A 29 8.06 -8.47 4.72
C ALA A 29 7.49 -8.92 3.37
N VAL A 30 6.29 -9.51 3.33
CA VAL A 30 5.66 -9.95 2.09
C VAL A 30 5.36 -8.76 1.16
N THR A 31 4.84 -7.65 1.69
CA THR A 31 4.64 -6.43 0.90
C THR A 31 5.95 -5.85 0.37
N ALA A 32 7.02 -5.88 1.16
CA ALA A 32 8.35 -5.43 0.71
C ALA A 32 8.93 -6.33 -0.39
N LEU A 33 8.75 -7.64 -0.29
CA LEU A 33 9.20 -8.60 -1.31
C LEU A 33 8.38 -8.44 -2.61
N ALA A 34 7.06 -8.28 -2.48
CA ALA A 34 6.16 -7.97 -3.57
C ALA A 34 6.57 -6.70 -4.32
N SER A 35 6.90 -5.62 -3.59
CA SER A 35 7.39 -4.38 -4.21
C SER A 35 8.71 -4.51 -4.95
N LEU A 36 9.56 -5.45 -4.52
CA LEU A 36 10.87 -5.69 -5.13
C LEU A 36 10.77 -6.58 -6.36
N ILE A 37 9.87 -7.57 -6.33
CA ILE A 37 9.51 -8.37 -7.51
C ILE A 37 8.84 -7.45 -8.53
N GLY A 38 7.81 -6.70 -8.11
CA GLY A 38 7.11 -5.73 -8.94
C GLY A 38 6.76 -6.30 -10.32
N ARG A 39 7.02 -5.52 -11.38
CA ARG A 39 6.79 -5.93 -12.78
C ARG A 39 7.82 -6.87 -13.36
N LYS A 40 8.88 -7.22 -12.62
CA LYS A 40 9.92 -8.11 -13.13
C LYS A 40 9.39 -9.52 -13.35
N VAL A 41 8.42 -9.94 -12.53
CA VAL A 41 7.80 -11.27 -12.64
C VAL A 41 6.31 -11.14 -12.44
N SER A 42 5.54 -11.75 -13.33
CA SER A 42 4.08 -11.85 -13.22
C SER A 42 3.63 -13.31 -13.11
N VAL A 43 2.36 -13.53 -12.77
CA VAL A 43 1.72 -14.84 -12.77
C VAL A 43 0.53 -14.85 -13.72
N LYS A 44 0.43 -15.88 -14.56
CA LYS A 44 -0.78 -16.17 -15.36
C LYS A 44 -1.54 -17.33 -14.70
N PRO A 45 -2.57 -17.06 -13.88
CA PRO A 45 -3.15 -18.08 -13.00
C PRO A 45 -4.05 -19.09 -13.72
N LYS A 46 -4.64 -18.71 -14.86
CA LYS A 46 -5.39 -19.64 -15.71
C LYS A 46 -4.44 -20.33 -16.68
N GLN A 47 -4.63 -21.61 -16.93
CA GLN A 47 -3.72 -22.42 -17.75
C GLN A 47 -3.59 -21.95 -19.21
N TYR A 48 -4.67 -21.46 -19.80
CA TYR A 48 -4.76 -21.15 -21.24
C TYR A 48 -5.05 -19.68 -21.55
N ASP A 49 -5.26 -18.87 -20.52
CA ASP A 49 -5.53 -17.44 -20.66
C ASP A 49 -4.20 -16.67 -20.61
N ASP A 50 -4.17 -15.48 -21.20
CA ASP A 50 -3.02 -14.57 -21.17
C ASP A 50 -3.12 -13.50 -20.09
N TRP A 51 -4.24 -13.47 -19.35
CA TRP A 51 -4.40 -12.64 -18.17
C TRP A 51 -3.25 -12.88 -17.18
N ALA A 52 -2.42 -11.85 -17.02
CA ALA A 52 -1.29 -11.81 -16.13
C ALA A 52 -1.60 -10.91 -14.93
N ILE A 53 -1.02 -11.26 -13.79
CA ILE A 53 -1.13 -10.53 -12.53
C ILE A 53 0.27 -10.17 -12.07
N ILE A 54 0.47 -8.88 -11.85
CA ILE A 54 1.67 -8.35 -11.20
C ILE A 54 1.46 -8.48 -9.69
N PRO A 55 2.44 -9.01 -8.92
CA PRO A 55 2.30 -9.17 -7.47
C PRO A 55 2.42 -7.84 -6.74
N ASN A 56 1.56 -6.87 -7.05
CA ASN A 56 1.52 -5.56 -6.42
C ASN A 56 0.63 -5.60 -5.18
N LEU A 57 1.22 -5.61 -4.00
CA LEU A 57 0.50 -5.89 -2.75
C LEU A 57 0.39 -4.65 -1.87
N TRP A 58 -0.78 -4.46 -1.28
CA TRP A 58 -1.05 -3.38 -0.31
C TRP A 58 -1.32 -3.96 1.08
N GLY A 59 -0.46 -3.61 2.04
CA GLY A 59 -0.49 -4.07 3.42
C GLY A 59 -0.85 -2.97 4.41
N CYS A 60 -1.61 -3.36 5.44
CA CYS A 60 -2.05 -2.45 6.50
C CYS A 60 -1.91 -3.12 7.87
N CYS A 61 -1.04 -2.59 8.72
CA CYS A 61 -0.93 -3.02 10.11
C CYS A 61 -1.88 -2.22 11.00
N ILE A 62 -2.94 -2.86 11.49
CA ILE A 62 -3.97 -2.23 12.31
C ILE A 62 -3.73 -2.56 13.78
N GLY A 63 -3.72 -1.53 14.63
CA GLY A 63 -3.56 -1.72 16.07
C GLY A 63 -3.52 -0.41 16.84
N ARG A 64 -3.69 -0.46 18.16
CA ARG A 64 -3.66 0.74 19.00
C ARG A 64 -2.26 1.39 19.00
N PRO A 65 -2.14 2.66 19.41
CA PRO A 65 -0.85 3.25 19.74
C PRO A 65 -0.02 2.34 20.66
N SER A 66 1.30 2.41 20.52
CA SER A 66 2.26 1.66 21.36
C SER A 66 2.26 0.13 21.21
N GLN A 67 1.59 -0.44 20.20
CA GLN A 67 1.66 -1.88 19.88
C GLN A 67 2.83 -2.27 18.95
N LYS A 68 3.90 -1.46 18.90
CA LYS A 68 5.13 -1.74 18.15
C LYS A 68 4.95 -1.96 16.63
N LYS A 69 3.85 -1.47 16.03
CA LYS A 69 3.60 -1.50 14.58
C LYS A 69 4.76 -0.92 13.77
N THR A 70 5.01 0.38 13.95
CA THR A 70 6.08 1.14 13.28
C THR A 70 7.47 0.49 13.37
N PRO A 71 8.00 0.13 14.55
CA PRO A 71 9.34 -0.45 14.64
C PRO A 71 9.41 -1.85 14.00
N VAL A 72 8.34 -2.65 14.04
CA VAL A 72 8.27 -3.94 13.34
C VAL A 72 8.27 -3.72 11.83
N ILE A 73 7.42 -2.83 11.31
CA ILE A 73 7.38 -2.51 9.88
C ILE A 73 8.76 -2.04 9.39
N LYS A 74 9.37 -1.06 10.07
CA LYS A 74 10.71 -0.54 9.73
C LYS A 74 11.80 -1.62 9.77
N SER A 75 11.69 -2.58 10.68
CA SER A 75 12.64 -3.70 10.76
C SER A 75 12.47 -4.65 9.57
N ALA A 76 11.23 -4.98 9.22
CA ALA A 76 10.89 -5.85 8.10
C ALA A 76 11.16 -5.20 6.72
N THR A 77 11.12 -3.87 6.61
CA THR A 77 11.48 -3.15 5.37
C THR A 77 12.96 -2.74 5.31
N SER A 78 13.73 -2.95 6.39
CA SER A 78 15.15 -2.58 6.44
C SER A 78 16.05 -3.19 5.34
N PRO A 79 15.77 -4.39 4.79
CA PRO A 79 16.52 -4.90 3.64
C PRO A 79 16.46 -3.98 2.40
N LEU A 80 15.30 -3.37 2.12
CA LEU A 80 15.14 -2.42 1.02
C LEU A 80 15.99 -1.16 1.23
N ASN A 81 16.08 -0.65 2.47
CA ASN A 81 16.96 0.48 2.79
C ASN A 81 18.44 0.13 2.57
N ARG A 82 18.83 -1.13 2.82
CA ARG A 82 20.20 -1.62 2.56
C ARG A 82 20.47 -1.68 1.06
N LEU A 83 19.52 -2.16 0.25
CA LEU A 83 19.63 -2.13 -1.22
C LEU A 83 19.71 -0.69 -1.75
N GLU A 84 18.86 0.21 -1.26
CA GLU A 84 18.86 1.62 -1.67
C GLU A 84 20.18 2.32 -1.33
N ALA A 85 20.81 1.99 -0.20
CA ALA A 85 22.11 2.51 0.17
C ALA A 85 23.22 2.07 -0.81
N VAL A 86 23.18 0.82 -1.27
CA VAL A 86 24.12 0.28 -2.29
C VAL A 86 23.89 0.98 -3.62
N ALA A 87 22.64 0.97 -4.11
CA ALA A 87 22.25 1.61 -5.37
C ALA A 87 22.61 3.11 -5.40
N ARG A 88 22.43 3.82 -4.28
CA ARG A 88 22.83 5.23 -4.16
C ARG A 88 24.34 5.42 -4.30
N GLY A 89 25.15 4.51 -3.76
CA GLY A 89 26.60 4.53 -3.93
C GLY A 89 27.00 4.37 -5.39
N GLU A 90 26.45 3.35 -6.05
CA GLU A 90 26.66 3.06 -7.48
C GLU A 90 26.23 4.24 -8.36
N TYR A 91 25.06 4.82 -8.09
CA TYR A 91 24.58 6.02 -8.77
C TYR A 91 25.54 7.21 -8.61
N GLN A 92 26.06 7.46 -7.41
CA GLN A 92 27.00 8.55 -7.17
C GLN A 92 28.33 8.36 -7.93
N GLU A 93 28.82 7.13 -8.03
CA GLU A 93 30.00 6.80 -8.83
C GLU A 93 29.73 6.94 -10.32
N GLY A 94 28.61 6.39 -10.80
CA GLY A 94 28.14 6.54 -12.17
C GLY A 94 28.00 8.01 -12.56
N LEU A 95 27.43 8.84 -11.69
CA LEU A 95 27.23 10.27 -11.96
C LEU A 95 28.56 11.03 -12.10
N LYS A 96 29.60 10.61 -11.36
CA LYS A 96 30.95 11.16 -11.53
C LYS A 96 31.53 10.78 -12.90
N ARG A 97 31.35 9.53 -13.33
CA ARG A 97 31.82 9.04 -14.64
C ARG A 97 31.08 9.74 -15.78
N TYR A 98 29.75 9.81 -15.71
CA TYR A 98 28.89 10.52 -16.64
C TYR A 98 29.32 11.99 -16.77
N ARG A 99 29.47 12.73 -15.67
CA ARG A 99 29.90 14.15 -15.73
C ARG A 99 31.26 14.35 -16.40
N THR A 100 32.16 13.37 -16.30
CA THR A 100 33.45 13.42 -16.99
C THR A 100 33.28 13.15 -18.47
N GLN A 101 32.51 12.12 -18.83
CA GLN A 101 32.23 11.77 -20.22
C GLN A 101 31.42 12.86 -20.93
N ASP A 102 30.44 13.48 -20.26
CA ASP A 102 29.58 14.54 -20.80
C ASP A 102 30.41 15.78 -21.13
N LYS A 103 31.34 16.14 -20.24
CA LYS A 103 32.31 17.21 -20.53
C LYS A 103 33.21 16.89 -21.72
N LEU A 104 33.65 15.64 -21.87
CA LEU A 104 34.45 15.22 -23.01
C LEU A 104 33.63 15.23 -24.31
N SER A 105 32.38 14.74 -24.27
CA SER A 105 31.43 14.81 -25.39
C SER A 105 31.21 16.26 -25.81
N GLN A 106 30.84 17.15 -24.88
CA GLN A 106 30.65 18.58 -25.17
C GLN A 106 31.91 19.26 -25.76
N MET A 107 33.12 18.84 -25.37
CA MET A 107 34.35 19.33 -25.99
C MET A 107 34.51 18.83 -27.43
N ALA A 108 34.22 17.55 -27.67
CA ALA A 108 34.25 16.94 -28.99
C ALA A 108 33.18 17.55 -29.92
N THR A 109 31.94 17.72 -29.44
CA THR A 109 30.85 18.38 -30.18
C THR A 109 31.25 19.79 -30.59
N LYS A 110 31.83 20.59 -29.68
CA LYS A 110 32.32 21.94 -30.01
C LYS A 110 33.45 21.93 -31.05
N GLU A 111 34.29 20.91 -31.06
CA GLU A 111 35.34 20.76 -32.08
C GLU A 111 34.74 20.34 -33.43
N ALA A 112 33.78 19.42 -33.44
CA ALA A 112 33.02 19.00 -34.60
C ALA A 112 32.26 20.17 -35.22
N GLU A 113 31.54 20.97 -34.42
CA GLU A 113 30.85 22.19 -34.84
C GLU A 113 31.79 23.19 -35.55
N LYS A 114 33.01 23.39 -35.01
CA LYS A 114 34.02 24.27 -35.65
C LYS A 114 34.50 23.73 -36.99
N LYS A 115 34.72 22.42 -37.10
CA LYS A 115 35.12 21.75 -38.35
C LYS A 115 33.99 21.79 -39.38
N ALA A 116 32.76 21.49 -38.96
CA ALA A 116 31.55 21.59 -39.78
C ALA A 116 31.35 23.01 -40.31
N ALA A 117 31.48 24.05 -39.47
CA ALA A 117 31.40 25.45 -39.90
C ALA A 117 32.44 25.81 -40.98
N THR A 118 33.62 25.17 -40.94
CA THR A 118 34.67 25.36 -41.95
C THR A 118 34.31 24.67 -43.28
N LEU A 119 33.70 23.48 -43.21
CA LEU A 119 33.22 22.75 -44.39
C LEU A 119 32.05 23.46 -45.08
N VAL A 120 31.11 24.00 -44.28
CA VAL A 120 30.01 24.84 -44.78
C VAL A 120 30.56 26.06 -45.55
N LYS A 121 31.57 26.75 -45.01
CA LYS A 121 32.23 27.88 -45.70
C LYS A 121 32.90 27.48 -47.01
N LYS A 122 33.32 26.22 -47.16
CA LYS A 122 33.92 25.66 -48.38
C LYS A 122 32.89 25.09 -49.36
N GLY A 123 31.60 25.14 -49.02
CA GLY A 123 30.50 24.66 -49.86
C GLY A 123 30.23 23.15 -49.77
N ASP A 124 30.91 22.42 -48.89
CA ASP A 124 30.73 20.98 -48.71
C ASP A 124 29.72 20.69 -47.59
N LEU A 125 28.44 20.85 -47.92
CA LEU A 125 27.34 20.66 -46.99
C LEU A 125 27.15 19.19 -46.57
N LYS A 126 27.40 18.24 -47.47
CA LYS A 126 27.27 16.80 -47.17
C LYS A 126 28.32 16.34 -46.15
N ALA A 127 29.57 16.80 -46.26
CA ALA A 127 30.60 16.47 -45.28
C ALA A 127 30.35 17.15 -43.93
N ALA A 128 29.77 18.37 -43.93
CA ALA A 128 29.41 19.06 -42.69
C ALA A 128 28.25 18.36 -41.95
N GLU A 129 27.23 17.91 -42.68
CA GLU A 129 26.09 17.16 -42.12
C GLU A 129 26.54 15.81 -41.55
N ALA A 130 27.34 15.04 -42.29
CA ALA A 130 27.88 13.76 -41.82
C ALA A 130 28.73 13.90 -40.54
N LEU A 131 29.41 15.04 -40.35
CA LEU A 131 30.21 15.31 -39.16
C LEU A 131 29.35 15.70 -37.94
N LEU A 132 28.19 16.32 -38.15
CA LEU A 132 27.26 16.72 -37.09
C LEU A 132 26.27 15.62 -36.73
N MET A 133 26.00 14.70 -37.66
CA MET A 133 25.19 13.50 -37.43
C MET A 133 25.99 12.33 -36.88
N ASP A 134 27.32 12.47 -36.73
CA ASP A 134 28.11 11.49 -35.98
C ASP A 134 27.73 11.63 -34.49
N ASP A 135 26.70 10.87 -34.11
CA ASP A 135 26.12 10.77 -32.75
C ASP A 135 27.07 10.02 -31.80
N SER A 136 28.37 10.31 -31.89
CA SER A 136 29.43 9.58 -31.22
C SER A 136 29.51 9.94 -29.74
N GLY A 137 28.47 9.55 -29.00
CA GLY A 137 28.59 9.17 -27.59
C GLY A 137 28.24 10.25 -26.60
N ASP A 138 27.06 10.85 -26.71
CA ASP A 138 26.46 11.45 -25.51
C ASP A 138 26.30 10.34 -24.46
N PRO A 139 27.01 10.44 -23.32
CA PRO A 139 27.00 9.35 -22.35
C PRO A 139 25.60 9.21 -21.77
N GLU A 140 25.17 7.99 -21.52
CA GLU A 140 23.89 7.78 -20.85
C GLU A 140 23.97 8.29 -19.40
N GLN A 141 23.01 9.12 -19.03
CA GLN A 141 22.89 9.57 -17.65
C GLN A 141 22.49 8.38 -16.77
N PRO A 142 23.23 8.09 -15.69
CA PRO A 142 22.85 7.01 -14.79
C PRO A 142 21.49 7.34 -14.14
N VAL A 143 20.67 6.32 -13.95
CA VAL A 143 19.37 6.43 -13.28
C VAL A 143 19.52 6.05 -11.82
N SER A 144 18.88 6.82 -10.92
CA SER A 144 18.91 6.53 -9.49
C SER A 144 17.89 5.43 -9.18
N GLN A 145 18.35 4.19 -9.01
CA GLN A 145 17.48 3.11 -8.56
C GLN A 145 16.94 3.41 -7.15
N ARG A 146 15.64 3.24 -6.98
CA ARG A 146 14.91 3.43 -5.72
C ARG A 146 13.97 2.26 -5.48
N TYR A 147 13.71 2.01 -4.19
CA TYR A 147 12.84 0.92 -3.75
C TYR A 147 11.71 1.42 -2.85
N ILE A 148 11.96 2.44 -2.02
CA ILE A 148 10.99 2.98 -1.08
C ILE A 148 10.77 4.47 -1.34
N VAL A 149 9.52 4.90 -1.25
CA VAL A 149 9.10 6.30 -1.20
C VAL A 149 8.26 6.51 0.04
N ASN A 150 8.51 7.58 0.80
CA ASN A 150 7.73 7.89 2.00
C ASN A 150 6.71 8.99 1.77
N ASP A 151 7.08 10.01 1.00
CA ASP A 151 6.23 11.16 0.72
C ASP A 151 6.55 11.72 -0.66
N ALA A 152 5.68 11.46 -1.63
CA ALA A 152 5.74 12.02 -2.97
C ALA A 152 4.34 12.43 -3.39
N THR A 153 4.24 13.57 -4.09
CA THR A 153 3.03 13.88 -4.86
C THR A 153 2.91 12.87 -6.00
N VAL A 154 1.71 12.71 -6.56
CA VAL A 154 1.48 11.73 -7.63
C VAL A 154 2.37 12.03 -8.85
N GLU A 155 2.68 13.29 -9.10
CA GLU A 155 3.44 13.69 -10.29
C GLU A 155 4.94 13.49 -10.07
N LYS A 156 5.43 13.68 -8.84
CA LYS A 156 6.79 13.24 -8.52
C LYS A 156 6.90 11.72 -8.53
N LEU A 157 5.86 11.02 -8.07
CA LEU A 157 5.81 9.56 -8.14
C LEU A 157 5.85 9.07 -9.58
N GLY A 158 5.17 9.75 -10.50
CA GLY A 158 5.26 9.47 -11.94
C GLY A 158 6.69 9.51 -12.48
N ILE A 159 7.45 10.56 -12.18
CA ILE A 159 8.88 10.65 -12.55
C ILE A 159 9.69 9.51 -11.92
N LEU A 160 9.42 9.16 -10.66
CA LEU A 160 10.14 8.07 -10.00
C LEU A 160 9.81 6.71 -10.64
N LEU A 161 8.58 6.50 -11.09
CA LEU A 161 8.15 5.28 -11.77
C LEU A 161 8.70 5.18 -13.20
N SER A 162 8.89 6.29 -13.91
CA SER A 162 9.60 6.27 -15.20
C SER A 162 11.08 5.90 -15.03
N GLU A 163 11.70 6.32 -13.94
CA GLU A 163 13.08 5.93 -13.56
C GLU A 163 13.18 4.50 -12.99
N ASN A 164 12.09 3.98 -12.41
CA ASN A 164 12.04 2.69 -11.73
C ASN A 164 10.84 1.87 -12.24
N PRO A 165 10.88 1.42 -13.52
CA PRO A 165 9.72 0.87 -14.21
C PRO A 165 9.25 -0.48 -13.64
N TRP A 166 10.05 -1.13 -12.78
CA TRP A 166 9.61 -2.33 -12.05
C TRP A 166 8.62 -2.02 -10.93
N GLY A 167 8.59 -0.79 -10.41
CA GLY A 167 7.68 -0.35 -9.34
C GLY A 167 8.38 0.10 -8.05
N LEU A 168 7.59 0.64 -7.12
CA LEU A 168 8.05 1.23 -5.86
C LEU A 168 7.19 0.81 -4.68
N LEU A 169 7.76 0.82 -3.47
CA LEU A 169 7.00 0.73 -2.22
C LEU A 169 6.70 2.13 -1.67
N LEU A 170 5.43 2.51 -1.59
CA LEU A 170 5.00 3.63 -0.75
C LEU A 170 4.90 3.16 0.72
N PHE A 171 5.80 3.64 1.57
CA PHE A 171 5.71 3.42 3.02
C PHE A 171 5.11 4.62 3.74
N ARG A 172 4.02 4.41 4.47
CA ARG A 172 3.37 5.44 5.31
C ARG A 172 3.23 4.92 6.74
N ASP A 173 3.94 5.55 7.67
CA ASP A 173 3.90 5.13 9.09
C ASP A 173 2.48 5.23 9.69
N GLU A 174 1.72 6.24 9.24
CA GLU A 174 0.32 6.44 9.58
C GLU A 174 -0.49 6.70 8.31
N LEU A 175 -1.23 5.68 7.87
CA LEU A 175 -2.06 5.71 6.66
C LEU A 175 -3.24 6.66 6.77
N SER A 176 -3.74 6.94 7.98
CA SER A 176 -4.92 7.78 8.13
C SER A 176 -4.73 9.20 7.56
N GLY A 177 -3.52 9.77 7.66
CA GLY A 177 -3.20 11.05 7.02
C GLY A 177 -3.17 10.99 5.50
N TRP A 178 -2.66 9.90 4.93
CA TRP A 178 -2.66 9.68 3.47
C TRP A 178 -4.08 9.52 2.93
N ILE A 179 -4.90 8.68 3.56
CA ILE A 179 -6.31 8.48 3.16
C ILE A 179 -7.11 9.78 3.29
N ALA A 180 -6.92 10.53 4.40
CA ALA A 180 -7.59 11.82 4.56
C ALA A 180 -7.21 12.82 3.46
N GLY A 181 -5.97 12.78 2.97
CA GLY A 181 -5.53 13.57 1.82
C GLY A 181 -6.25 13.22 0.52
N LEU A 182 -6.51 11.93 0.27
CA LEU A 182 -7.24 11.46 -0.91
C LEU A 182 -8.75 11.74 -0.86
N ASN A 183 -9.30 11.99 0.32
CA ASN A 183 -10.71 12.33 0.50
C ASN A 183 -11.01 13.83 0.32
N ARG A 184 -10.01 14.64 -0.03
CA ARG A 184 -10.23 16.07 -0.31
C ARG A 184 -10.76 16.26 -1.73
N ASP A 185 -11.72 17.18 -1.89
CA ASP A 185 -12.35 17.46 -3.19
C ASP A 185 -11.34 17.92 -4.26
N ASP A 186 -10.27 18.63 -3.86
CA ASP A 186 -9.22 19.10 -4.76
C ASP A 186 -8.22 18.00 -5.17
N ARG A 187 -8.38 16.77 -4.69
CA ARG A 187 -7.48 15.63 -4.93
C ARG A 187 -8.17 14.36 -5.45
N GLN A 188 -9.35 14.50 -6.05
CA GLN A 188 -10.07 13.36 -6.66
C GLN A 188 -9.25 12.65 -7.75
N GLN A 189 -8.41 13.38 -8.50
CA GLN A 189 -7.51 12.81 -9.50
C GLN A 189 -6.44 11.91 -8.86
N ASP A 190 -5.87 12.32 -7.72
CA ASP A 190 -4.90 11.52 -6.98
C ASP A 190 -5.54 10.19 -6.54
N ARG A 191 -6.79 10.24 -6.06
CA ARG A 191 -7.55 9.05 -5.64
C ARG A 191 -7.72 8.07 -6.80
N ALA A 192 -8.13 8.55 -7.97
CA ALA A 192 -8.26 7.72 -9.16
C ALA A 192 -6.94 7.04 -9.56
N PHE A 193 -5.83 7.79 -9.54
CA PHE A 193 -4.50 7.24 -9.79
C PHE A 193 -4.17 6.08 -8.84
N TRP A 194 -4.43 6.22 -7.54
CA TRP A 194 -4.13 5.18 -6.56
C TRP A 194 -5.00 3.92 -6.74
N LEU A 195 -6.27 4.09 -7.12
CA LEU A 195 -7.15 2.96 -7.41
C LEU A 195 -6.68 2.16 -8.63
N GLU A 196 -6.09 2.82 -9.62
CA GLU A 196 -5.50 2.22 -10.82
C GLU A 196 -4.14 1.56 -10.52
N ALA A 197 -3.28 2.27 -9.76
CA ALA A 197 -1.95 1.82 -9.36
C ALA A 197 -1.94 0.47 -8.62
N PHE A 198 -3.05 0.11 -7.99
CA PHE A 198 -3.21 -1.17 -7.33
C PHE A 198 -3.02 -2.37 -8.26
N ASN A 199 -3.56 -2.35 -9.49
CA ASN A 199 -3.41 -3.49 -10.40
C ASN A 199 -1.96 -3.64 -10.89
N GLY A 200 -1.21 -2.53 -10.93
CA GLY A 200 0.19 -2.48 -11.34
C GLY A 200 0.41 -2.63 -12.84
N ASP A 201 -0.63 -2.79 -13.66
CA ASP A 201 -0.56 -2.86 -15.12
C ASP A 201 -0.97 -1.56 -15.82
N GLY A 202 -1.54 -0.60 -15.10
CA GLY A 202 -1.99 0.67 -15.65
C GLY A 202 -0.85 1.54 -16.18
N THR A 203 -1.03 2.12 -17.34
CA THR A 203 -0.15 3.15 -17.92
C THR A 203 -0.71 4.52 -17.62
N PHE A 204 0.13 5.48 -17.24
CA PHE A 204 -0.33 6.83 -16.90
C PHE A 204 0.52 7.89 -17.62
N SER A 205 -0.10 8.86 -18.28
CA SER A 205 0.59 9.99 -18.90
C SER A 205 0.22 11.29 -18.18
N TYR A 206 1.21 12.15 -17.97
CA TYR A 206 1.00 13.52 -17.53
C TYR A 206 1.46 14.48 -18.61
N ASP A 207 0.50 15.03 -19.35
CA ASP A 207 0.78 16.08 -20.34
C ASP A 207 0.78 17.44 -19.61
N ARG A 208 1.93 18.12 -19.56
CA ARG A 208 2.07 19.42 -18.89
C ARG A 208 2.67 20.47 -19.83
N ILE A 209 2.00 21.61 -19.96
CA ILE A 209 2.36 22.74 -20.84
C ILE A 209 3.80 23.30 -20.63
N THR A 210 4.46 23.00 -19.50
CA THR A 210 5.73 23.65 -19.09
C THR A 210 6.91 22.69 -18.86
N ARG A 211 6.77 21.38 -19.12
CA ARG A 211 7.86 20.39 -19.03
C ARG A 211 7.69 19.35 -20.13
N ASP A 212 8.78 18.68 -20.48
CA ASP A 212 8.75 17.51 -21.38
C ASP A 212 7.75 16.47 -20.86
N ASP A 213 7.02 15.83 -21.76
CA ASP A 213 6.00 14.83 -21.44
C ASP A 213 6.64 13.65 -20.68
N VAL A 214 6.10 13.34 -19.50
CA VAL A 214 6.58 12.20 -18.69
C VAL A 214 5.67 11.01 -18.98
N TYR A 215 6.17 10.09 -19.81
CA TYR A 215 5.53 8.79 -20.02
C TYR A 215 5.85 7.87 -18.85
N ILE A 216 4.82 7.33 -18.17
CA ILE A 216 4.96 6.35 -17.11
C ILE A 216 4.58 4.99 -17.69
N PRO A 217 5.56 4.10 -17.94
CA PRO A 217 5.29 2.78 -18.52
C PRO A 217 4.37 1.94 -17.65
N SER A 218 4.39 2.17 -16.32
CA SER A 218 3.43 1.58 -15.41
C SER A 218 3.35 2.25 -14.03
N ASN A 219 2.14 2.30 -13.47
CA ASN A 219 1.84 2.74 -12.12
C ASN A 219 1.97 1.63 -11.04
N THR A 220 2.96 0.74 -11.12
CA THR A 220 3.18 -0.28 -10.07
C THR A 220 3.66 0.33 -8.77
N VAL A 221 2.74 0.49 -7.82
CA VAL A 221 3.05 1.00 -6.48
C VAL A 221 2.46 0.07 -5.43
N SER A 222 3.35 -0.65 -4.74
CA SER A 222 2.99 -1.39 -3.54
C SER A 222 2.87 -0.42 -2.38
N LEU A 223 2.02 -0.72 -1.41
CA LEU A 223 1.71 0.22 -0.33
C LEU A 223 1.79 -0.50 1.01
N LEU A 224 2.52 0.05 1.96
CA LEU A 224 2.60 -0.49 3.31
C LEU A 224 2.45 0.62 4.34
N GLY A 225 1.67 0.36 5.39
CA GLY A 225 1.60 1.30 6.49
C GLY A 225 0.86 0.82 7.72
N GLY A 226 0.88 1.66 8.75
CA GLY A 226 0.13 1.45 9.98
C GLY A 226 -1.15 2.29 10.01
N ILE A 227 -2.19 1.80 10.66
CA ILE A 227 -3.36 2.62 11.02
C ILE A 227 -3.91 2.21 12.38
N GLN A 228 -4.62 3.12 13.01
CA GLN A 228 -5.32 2.88 14.27
C GLN A 228 -6.79 2.51 14.03
N PRO A 229 -7.38 1.58 14.80
CA PRO A 229 -8.79 1.21 14.64
C PRO A 229 -9.75 2.40 14.65
N GLY A 230 -9.53 3.38 15.55
CA GLY A 230 -10.37 4.58 15.63
C GLY A 230 -10.25 5.52 14.43
N LYS A 231 -9.14 5.47 13.68
CA LYS A 231 -8.97 6.25 12.44
C LYS A 231 -9.49 5.50 11.22
N LEU A 232 -9.53 4.17 11.27
CA LEU A 232 -10.10 3.33 10.23
C LEU A 232 -11.64 3.30 10.28
N LEU A 233 -12.22 3.34 11.48
CA LEU A 233 -13.67 3.22 11.68
C LEU A 233 -14.52 4.19 10.84
N PRO A 234 -14.21 5.50 10.76
CA PRO A 234 -14.98 6.42 9.92
C PRO A 234 -14.97 6.06 8.43
N LEU A 235 -13.87 5.48 7.94
CA LEU A 235 -13.76 5.04 6.54
C LEU A 235 -14.69 3.86 6.27
N LEU A 236 -14.66 2.87 7.17
CA LEU A 236 -15.52 1.66 7.06
C LEU A 236 -17.01 2.00 7.14
N LEU A 237 -17.39 2.93 8.01
CA LEU A 237 -18.77 3.40 8.10
C LEU A 237 -19.19 4.19 6.86
N SER A 238 -18.31 5.05 6.33
CA SER A 238 -18.62 5.81 5.10
C SER A 238 -18.84 4.90 3.89
N GLN A 239 -18.10 3.79 3.83
CA GLN A 239 -18.29 2.74 2.84
C GLN A 239 -19.62 2.02 3.04
N ARG A 240 -19.96 1.64 4.28
CA ARG A 240 -21.24 0.99 4.62
C ARG A 240 -22.46 1.83 4.20
N GLU A 241 -22.35 3.15 4.33
CA GLU A 241 -23.40 4.11 3.96
C GLU A 241 -23.41 4.43 2.45
N GLY A 242 -22.52 3.84 1.64
CA GLY A 242 -22.43 4.02 0.18
C GLY A 242 -21.73 5.30 -0.28
N ALA A 243 -21.33 6.19 0.64
CA ALA A 243 -20.67 7.46 0.33
C ALA A 243 -19.14 7.33 0.10
N GLY A 244 -18.54 6.18 0.44
CA GLY A 244 -17.11 5.90 0.33
C GLY A 244 -16.80 4.56 -0.33
N ASP A 245 -17.75 4.00 -1.08
CA ASP A 245 -17.63 2.67 -1.69
C ASP A 245 -17.00 2.72 -3.09
N ASP A 246 -15.70 3.04 -3.13
CA ASP A 246 -14.92 3.09 -4.37
C ASP A 246 -13.84 1.97 -4.45
N GLY A 247 -13.86 1.08 -3.48
CA GLY A 247 -12.95 -0.06 -3.40
C GLY A 247 -11.56 0.26 -2.83
N LEU A 248 -11.30 1.43 -2.25
CA LEU A 248 -9.97 1.77 -1.73
C LEU A 248 -9.55 0.86 -0.57
N VAL A 249 -10.46 0.58 0.37
CA VAL A 249 -10.17 -0.23 1.57
C VAL A 249 -9.92 -1.69 1.19
N GLU A 250 -10.66 -2.20 0.22
CA GLU A 250 -10.58 -3.57 -0.30
C GLU A 250 -9.25 -3.88 -0.99
N ARG A 251 -8.57 -2.84 -1.48
CA ARG A 251 -7.24 -2.96 -2.05
C ARG A 251 -6.19 -3.25 -0.98
N PHE A 252 -6.42 -2.91 0.30
CA PHE A 252 -5.57 -3.34 1.42
C PHE A 252 -5.80 -4.82 1.76
N GLN A 253 -5.54 -5.69 0.77
CA GLN A 253 -5.69 -7.13 0.84
C GLN A 253 -4.89 -7.77 1.98
N LEU A 254 -3.72 -7.18 2.32
CA LEU A 254 -2.86 -7.64 3.41
C LEU A 254 -3.10 -6.83 4.69
N MET A 255 -4.36 -6.48 4.99
CA MET A 255 -4.68 -5.85 6.27
C MET A 255 -4.73 -6.86 7.41
N VAL A 256 -3.99 -6.58 8.48
CA VAL A 256 -3.93 -7.42 9.68
C VAL A 256 -4.30 -6.61 10.92
N TYR A 257 -5.26 -7.15 11.68
CA TYR A 257 -5.66 -6.62 12.97
C TYR A 257 -5.55 -7.73 14.04
N PRO A 258 -4.33 -8.07 14.47
CA PRO A 258 -4.11 -9.13 15.45
C PRO A 258 -4.53 -8.70 16.86
N ASP A 259 -4.67 -9.68 17.74
CA ASP A 259 -4.75 -9.42 19.17
C ASP A 259 -3.45 -8.83 19.71
N LYS A 260 -3.55 -8.15 20.84
CA LYS A 260 -2.36 -7.62 21.51
C LYS A 260 -1.49 -8.80 21.95
N GLY A 261 -0.23 -8.82 21.49
CA GLY A 261 0.76 -9.77 21.97
C GLY A 261 0.95 -9.70 23.49
N VAL A 262 1.36 -10.82 24.09
CA VAL A 262 1.76 -10.87 25.50
C VAL A 262 3.10 -10.19 25.63
N PHE A 263 3.13 -9.06 26.34
CA PHE A 263 4.36 -8.32 26.58
C PHE A 263 5.40 -9.21 27.24
N ARG A 264 6.60 -9.24 26.63
CA ARG A 264 7.78 -9.85 27.21
C ARG A 264 8.95 -8.95 26.89
N PHE A 265 9.59 -8.38 27.91
CA PHE A 265 10.80 -7.61 27.70
C PHE A 265 11.90 -8.52 27.14
N VAL A 266 12.47 -8.14 25.99
CA VAL A 266 13.54 -8.88 25.32
C VAL A 266 14.63 -7.90 24.89
N ASP A 267 15.72 -7.88 25.64
CA ASP A 267 16.92 -7.13 25.30
C ASP A 267 18.04 -8.10 24.88
N ARG A 268 18.12 -8.35 23.57
CA ARG A 268 19.18 -9.18 22.97
C ARG A 268 19.57 -8.64 21.61
N ILE A 269 20.81 -8.91 21.20
CA ILE A 269 21.28 -8.55 19.87
C ILE A 269 20.49 -9.30 18.77
N PRO A 270 20.31 -8.68 17.58
CA PRO A 270 19.70 -9.36 16.44
C PRO A 270 20.47 -10.60 16.01
N ASN A 271 19.76 -11.66 15.64
CA ASN A 271 20.39 -12.83 15.04
C ASN A 271 20.95 -12.49 13.65
N LYS A 272 22.29 -12.37 13.56
CA LYS A 272 22.99 -12.01 12.32
C LYS A 272 22.79 -13.03 11.20
N ALA A 273 22.81 -14.33 11.52
CA ALA A 273 22.68 -15.39 10.51
C ALA A 273 21.29 -15.36 9.86
N HIS A 274 20.22 -15.23 10.64
CA HIS A 274 18.87 -15.10 10.10
C HIS A 274 18.71 -13.82 9.29
N LYS A 275 19.23 -12.69 9.77
CA LYS A 275 19.18 -11.41 9.06
C LYS A 275 19.89 -11.47 7.71
N GLU A 276 21.05 -12.11 7.63
CA GLU A 276 21.80 -12.25 6.38
C GLU A 276 21.13 -13.25 5.42
N LYS A 277 20.61 -14.38 5.92
CA LYS A 277 19.83 -15.33 5.13
C LYS A 277 18.62 -14.64 4.48
N ALA A 278 17.89 -13.81 5.24
CA ALA A 278 16.80 -13.03 4.69
C ALA A 278 17.30 -11.99 3.67
N PHE A 279 18.38 -11.27 3.96
CA PHE A 279 18.93 -10.28 3.03
C PHE A 279 19.37 -10.89 1.69
N GLN A 280 19.92 -12.11 1.69
CA GLN A 280 20.26 -12.83 0.46
C GLN A 280 19.03 -13.11 -0.42
N VAL A 281 17.85 -13.31 0.18
CA VAL A 281 16.59 -13.38 -0.59
C VAL A 281 16.32 -12.05 -1.27
N PHE A 282 16.36 -10.94 -0.53
CA PHE A 282 16.15 -9.60 -1.11
C PHE A 282 17.16 -9.29 -2.22
N GLN A 283 18.45 -9.64 -2.06
CA GLN A 283 19.44 -9.47 -3.13
C GLN A 283 19.09 -10.29 -4.37
N ARG A 284 18.80 -11.59 -4.22
CA ARG A 284 18.41 -12.43 -5.37
C ARG A 284 17.18 -11.89 -6.11
N LEU A 285 16.21 -11.34 -5.40
CA LEU A 285 15.03 -10.72 -6.01
C LEU A 285 15.36 -9.39 -6.70
N ASN A 286 16.25 -8.60 -6.11
CA ASN A 286 16.74 -7.38 -6.73
C ASN A 286 17.46 -7.67 -8.05
N ASP A 287 18.20 -8.76 -8.11
CA ASP A 287 19.03 -9.12 -9.27
C ASP A 287 18.23 -9.77 -10.40
N ILE A 288 16.91 -9.97 -10.21
CA ILE A 288 16.01 -10.34 -11.31
C ILE A 288 16.00 -9.18 -12.31
N GLU A 289 16.31 -9.49 -13.57
CA GLU A 289 16.32 -8.54 -14.67
C GLU A 289 14.90 -8.10 -15.01
N TYR A 290 14.72 -6.79 -15.25
CA TYR A 290 13.45 -6.23 -15.69
C TYR A 290 13.38 -6.25 -17.21
N GLN A 291 12.37 -6.92 -17.76
CA GLN A 291 12.08 -6.93 -19.19
C GLN A 291 10.89 -5.99 -19.46
N PRO A 292 11.11 -4.86 -20.17
CA PRO A 292 10.10 -3.82 -20.34
C PRO A 292 8.96 -4.21 -21.28
N GLU A 293 9.23 -5.05 -22.27
CA GLU A 293 8.26 -5.48 -23.27
C GLU A 293 7.30 -6.53 -22.70
N GLU A 294 6.00 -6.38 -22.95
CA GLU A 294 4.98 -7.28 -22.40
C GLU A 294 5.11 -8.71 -22.90
N GLU A 295 5.49 -8.89 -24.17
CA GLU A 295 5.67 -10.21 -24.80
C GLU A 295 6.85 -10.98 -24.20
N ASP A 296 7.91 -10.25 -23.80
CA ASP A 296 9.10 -10.81 -23.19
C ASP A 296 9.04 -10.84 -21.66
N ARG A 297 8.00 -10.24 -21.04
CA ARG A 297 7.90 -10.19 -19.57
C ARG A 297 7.85 -11.60 -19.00
N LEU A 298 8.76 -11.88 -18.07
CA LEU A 298 8.77 -13.13 -17.33
C LEU A 298 7.42 -13.36 -16.60
N ALA A 299 6.68 -14.36 -17.07
CA ALA A 299 5.38 -14.74 -16.55
C ALA A 299 5.36 -16.22 -16.16
N LEU A 300 5.21 -16.50 -14.86
CA LEU A 300 5.13 -17.87 -14.36
C LEU A 300 3.67 -18.37 -14.41
N ARG A 301 3.50 -19.67 -14.63
CA ARG A 301 2.22 -20.37 -14.49
C ARG A 301 2.28 -21.36 -13.35
N PHE A 302 1.13 -21.80 -12.86
CA PHE A 302 1.07 -22.93 -11.93
C PHE A 302 1.51 -24.23 -12.63
N ASP A 303 2.17 -25.12 -11.89
CA ASP A 303 2.31 -26.50 -12.33
C ASP A 303 0.95 -27.23 -12.31
N ASN A 304 0.90 -28.45 -12.83
CA ASN A 304 -0.35 -29.21 -12.93
C ASN A 304 -1.06 -29.42 -11.57
N GLN A 305 -0.31 -29.62 -10.48
CA GLN A 305 -0.90 -29.85 -9.15
C GLN A 305 -1.39 -28.54 -8.55
N ALA A 306 -0.57 -27.49 -8.63
CA ALA A 306 -0.92 -26.15 -8.17
C ALA A 306 -2.11 -25.56 -8.95
N GLN A 307 -2.22 -25.85 -10.25
CA GLN A 307 -3.34 -25.40 -11.08
C GLN A 307 -4.66 -26.02 -10.62
N GLN A 308 -4.68 -27.31 -10.27
CA GLN A 308 -5.87 -27.97 -9.72
C GLN A 308 -6.30 -27.33 -8.40
N ILE A 309 -5.33 -27.02 -7.52
CA ILE A 309 -5.56 -26.36 -6.24
C ILE A 309 -6.11 -24.95 -6.44
N PHE A 310 -5.51 -24.15 -7.33
CA PHE A 310 -5.99 -22.82 -7.66
C PHE A 310 -7.42 -22.85 -8.21
N ASN A 311 -7.71 -23.73 -9.17
CA ASN A 311 -9.05 -23.83 -9.76
C ASN A 311 -10.12 -24.18 -8.71
N ALA A 312 -9.84 -25.16 -7.84
CA ALA A 312 -10.75 -25.55 -6.78
C ALA A 312 -10.99 -24.41 -5.79
N TRP A 313 -9.92 -23.74 -5.36
CA TRP A 313 -9.99 -22.61 -4.44
C TRP A 313 -10.74 -21.41 -5.06
N TYR A 314 -10.44 -21.05 -6.30
CA TYR A 314 -11.08 -19.93 -7.00
C TYR A 314 -12.59 -20.17 -7.18
N CYS A 315 -13.00 -21.35 -7.64
CA CYS A 315 -14.40 -21.70 -7.78
C CYS A 315 -15.13 -21.68 -6.42
N GLY A 316 -14.50 -22.20 -5.37
CA GLY A 316 -15.07 -22.17 -4.01
C GLY A 316 -15.22 -20.75 -3.47
N LEU A 317 -14.23 -19.88 -3.70
CA LEU A 317 -14.29 -18.47 -3.32
C LEU A 317 -15.44 -17.76 -4.05
N MET A 318 -15.49 -17.88 -5.38
CA MET A 318 -16.51 -17.20 -6.19
C MET A 318 -17.92 -17.63 -5.79
N ALA A 319 -18.16 -18.93 -5.59
CA ALA A 319 -19.46 -19.43 -5.15
C ALA A 319 -19.87 -18.89 -3.76
N ARG A 320 -18.90 -18.68 -2.86
CA ARG A 320 -19.15 -18.17 -1.51
C ARG A 320 -19.46 -16.68 -1.49
N ILE A 321 -18.77 -15.87 -2.29
CA ILE A 321 -18.96 -14.41 -2.29
C ILE A 321 -20.23 -14.00 -3.03
N THR A 322 -20.70 -14.79 -4.01
CA THR A 322 -21.96 -14.51 -4.72
C THR A 322 -23.22 -14.99 -3.99
N GLY A 323 -23.09 -15.53 -2.77
CA GLY A 323 -24.23 -16.03 -1.98
C GLY A 323 -24.80 -14.99 -1.02
N ASP A 324 -26.09 -15.10 -0.70
CA ASP A 324 -26.84 -14.12 0.12
C ASP A 324 -26.38 -13.99 1.59
N ALA A 325 -25.44 -14.82 2.05
CA ALA A 325 -25.03 -14.93 3.45
C ALA A 325 -23.87 -13.99 3.84
N ILE A 326 -23.37 -13.16 2.92
CA ILE A 326 -22.20 -12.31 3.14
C ILE A 326 -22.57 -10.82 3.04
N SER A 327 -21.99 -9.98 3.89
CA SER A 327 -22.17 -8.52 3.80
C SER A 327 -21.45 -7.97 2.57
N LEU A 328 -22.01 -6.92 1.95
CA LEU A 328 -21.43 -6.27 0.77
C LEU A 328 -19.96 -5.87 0.94
N GLN A 329 -19.55 -5.32 2.10
CA GLN A 329 -18.15 -4.93 2.29
C GLN A 329 -17.18 -6.12 2.28
N ILE A 330 -17.61 -7.26 2.85
CA ILE A 330 -16.82 -8.50 2.82
C ILE A 330 -16.81 -9.10 1.42
N GLU A 331 -17.94 -9.08 0.72
CA GLU A 331 -18.02 -9.50 -0.68
C GLU A 331 -17.01 -8.72 -1.55
N SER A 332 -17.06 -7.39 -1.49
CA SER A 332 -16.14 -6.51 -2.23
C SER A 332 -14.67 -6.78 -1.88
N HIS A 333 -14.37 -6.99 -0.59
CA HIS A 333 -13.02 -7.27 -0.13
C HIS A 333 -12.50 -8.61 -0.66
N LEU A 334 -13.28 -9.68 -0.46
CA LEU A 334 -12.93 -11.03 -0.92
C LEU A 334 -12.95 -11.15 -2.44
N GLY A 335 -13.70 -10.28 -3.14
CA GLY A 335 -13.64 -10.12 -4.59
C GLY A 335 -12.26 -9.68 -5.11
N LYS A 336 -11.37 -9.18 -4.25
CA LYS A 336 -9.97 -8.90 -4.59
C LYS A 336 -9.04 -10.10 -4.37
N PHE A 337 -9.47 -11.15 -3.68
CA PHE A 337 -8.61 -12.30 -3.42
C PHE A 337 -8.21 -13.11 -4.66
N PRO A 338 -8.99 -13.16 -5.76
CA PRO A 338 -8.55 -13.78 -7.01
C PRO A 338 -7.23 -13.26 -7.57
N SER A 339 -6.85 -12.01 -7.31
CA SER A 339 -5.52 -11.50 -7.65
C SER A 339 -4.50 -11.67 -6.53
N LEU A 340 -4.95 -11.61 -5.27
CA LEU A 340 -4.09 -11.80 -4.10
C LEU A 340 -3.47 -13.20 -4.05
N MET A 341 -4.28 -14.26 -4.20
CA MET A 341 -3.82 -15.63 -3.99
C MET A 341 -2.70 -16.02 -4.97
N PRO A 342 -2.85 -15.81 -6.30
CA PRO A 342 -1.75 -16.04 -7.24
C PRO A 342 -0.54 -15.15 -6.96
N SER A 343 -0.73 -13.89 -6.58
CA SER A 343 0.36 -12.98 -6.23
C SER A 343 1.17 -13.48 -5.04
N LEU A 344 0.51 -13.96 -3.98
CA LEU A 344 1.16 -14.57 -2.83
C LEU A 344 1.90 -15.86 -3.20
N ALA A 345 1.26 -16.70 -4.02
CA ALA A 345 1.88 -17.95 -4.48
C ALA A 345 3.15 -17.66 -5.30
N LEU A 346 3.11 -16.66 -6.18
CA LEU A 346 4.27 -16.18 -6.92
C LEU A 346 5.36 -15.68 -5.97
N VAL A 347 5.03 -14.78 -5.03
CA VAL A 347 6.01 -14.24 -4.07
C VAL A 347 6.68 -15.37 -3.30
N PHE A 348 5.92 -16.34 -2.76
CA PHE A 348 6.49 -17.47 -2.02
C PHE A 348 7.34 -18.39 -2.89
N HIS A 349 6.92 -18.64 -4.14
CA HIS A 349 7.69 -19.43 -5.09
C HIS A 349 9.03 -18.77 -5.40
N VAL A 350 9.02 -17.47 -5.77
CA VAL A 350 10.24 -16.75 -6.16
C VAL A 350 11.20 -16.59 -4.97
N VAL A 351 10.68 -16.40 -3.75
CA VAL A 351 11.51 -16.37 -2.53
C VAL A 351 12.29 -17.67 -2.34
N ARG A 352 11.66 -18.83 -2.58
CA ARG A 352 12.28 -20.15 -2.34
C ARG A 352 13.12 -20.61 -3.52
N TYR A 353 12.57 -20.53 -4.72
CA TYR A 353 13.07 -21.21 -5.92
C TYR A 353 13.64 -20.25 -6.97
N GLY A 354 13.45 -18.94 -6.79
CA GLY A 354 13.82 -17.93 -7.80
C GLY A 354 12.76 -17.76 -8.88
N ALA A 355 13.02 -16.86 -9.84
CA ALA A 355 12.10 -16.48 -10.91
C ALA A 355 12.19 -17.44 -12.11
N ALA A 356 12.01 -18.74 -11.87
CA ALA A 356 12.10 -19.74 -12.92
C ALA A 356 11.09 -20.88 -12.71
N GLY A 357 10.84 -21.62 -13.79
CA GLY A 357 9.96 -22.78 -13.79
C GLY A 357 8.49 -22.41 -13.60
N SER A 358 7.74 -23.27 -12.92
CA SER A 358 6.31 -23.09 -12.65
C SER A 358 6.05 -23.03 -11.14
N ILE A 359 5.06 -22.22 -10.74
CA ILE A 359 4.65 -22.07 -9.34
C ILE A 359 4.12 -23.42 -8.84
N ASN A 360 4.77 -23.94 -7.80
CA ASN A 360 4.49 -25.27 -7.30
C ASN A 360 3.36 -25.33 -6.26
N LYS A 361 2.94 -26.58 -5.99
CA LYS A 361 1.92 -26.92 -5.01
C LYS A 361 2.12 -26.26 -3.64
N ASP A 362 3.33 -26.35 -3.08
CA ASP A 362 3.60 -25.83 -1.72
C ASP A 362 3.41 -24.32 -1.62
N SER A 363 3.80 -23.58 -2.67
CA SER A 363 3.63 -22.13 -2.76
C SER A 363 2.14 -21.76 -2.87
N ALA A 364 1.39 -22.51 -3.68
CA ALA A 364 -0.07 -22.32 -3.83
C ALA A 364 -0.82 -22.62 -2.52
N GLU A 365 -0.52 -23.74 -1.84
CA GLU A 365 -1.13 -24.06 -0.55
C GLU A 365 -0.76 -23.05 0.55
N MET A 366 0.47 -22.52 0.53
CA MET A 366 0.87 -21.46 1.45
C MET A 366 0.06 -20.18 1.19
N ALA A 367 -0.16 -19.81 -0.07
CA ALA A 367 -1.01 -18.68 -0.44
C ALA A 367 -2.46 -18.84 0.04
N ILE A 368 -3.05 -20.03 -0.10
CA ILE A 368 -4.41 -20.30 0.42
C ILE A 368 -4.47 -20.09 1.93
N ARG A 369 -3.51 -20.65 2.69
CA ARG A 369 -3.46 -20.44 4.15
C ARG A 369 -3.34 -18.98 4.55
N TRP A 370 -2.65 -18.17 3.73
CA TRP A 370 -2.62 -16.72 3.91
C TRP A 370 -3.98 -16.08 3.66
N CYS A 371 -4.65 -16.42 2.56
CA CYS A 371 -6.00 -15.93 2.29
C CYS A 371 -6.97 -16.26 3.43
N ASP A 372 -6.92 -17.49 3.96
CA ASP A 372 -7.77 -17.89 5.09
C ASP A 372 -7.54 -17.00 6.32
N VAL A 373 -6.28 -16.74 6.69
CA VAL A 373 -5.95 -15.88 7.83
C VAL A 373 -6.30 -14.42 7.56
N LEU A 374 -5.99 -13.89 6.37
CA LEU A 374 -6.31 -12.52 6.00
C LEU A 374 -7.82 -12.27 6.00
N GLU A 375 -8.63 -13.25 5.58
CA GLU A 375 -10.09 -13.16 5.69
C GLU A 375 -10.54 -13.03 7.15
N THR A 376 -9.92 -13.75 8.10
CA THR A 376 -10.28 -13.59 9.53
C THR A 376 -9.99 -12.18 10.04
N HIS A 377 -8.87 -11.57 9.62
CA HIS A 377 -8.56 -10.19 9.95
C HIS A 377 -9.51 -9.22 9.27
N ALA A 378 -9.81 -9.41 7.99
CA ALA A 378 -10.77 -8.58 7.27
C ALA A 378 -12.13 -8.58 7.97
N ARG A 379 -12.67 -9.75 8.33
CA ARG A 379 -13.91 -9.89 9.10
C ARG A 379 -13.87 -9.12 10.41
N ARG A 380 -12.77 -9.23 11.16
CA ARG A 380 -12.58 -8.47 12.40
C ARG A 380 -12.53 -6.96 12.17
N VAL A 381 -11.92 -6.53 11.06
CA VAL A 381 -11.83 -5.11 10.68
C VAL A 381 -13.20 -4.56 10.31
N TYR A 382 -13.93 -5.21 9.41
CA TYR A 382 -15.27 -4.74 9.00
C TYR A 382 -16.29 -4.81 10.15
N ALA A 383 -16.15 -5.78 11.05
CA ALA A 383 -16.97 -5.84 12.27
C ALA A 383 -16.81 -4.59 13.18
N LEU A 384 -15.76 -3.78 13.01
CA LEU A 384 -15.67 -2.48 13.71
C LEU A 384 -16.80 -1.53 13.32
N ALA A 385 -17.25 -1.58 12.07
CA ALA A 385 -18.36 -0.76 11.55
C ALA A 385 -19.74 -1.37 11.80
N ASP A 386 -19.79 -2.68 12.06
CA ASP A 386 -21.02 -3.39 12.46
C ASP A 386 -21.26 -3.35 13.97
N ASP A 387 -20.28 -2.90 14.75
CA ASP A 387 -20.41 -2.66 16.19
C ASP A 387 -21.56 -1.67 16.45
N PRO A 388 -22.64 -2.06 17.17
CA PRO A 388 -23.75 -1.17 17.53
C PRO A 388 -23.28 0.10 18.27
N LEU A 389 -22.08 0.06 18.85
CA LEU A 389 -21.46 1.14 19.60
C LEU A 389 -20.45 1.97 18.77
N ALA A 390 -20.31 1.69 17.47
CA ALA A 390 -19.44 2.46 16.58
C ALA A 390 -19.83 3.95 16.54
N GLY A 391 -21.13 4.23 16.38
CA GLY A 391 -21.68 5.59 16.47
C GLY A 391 -21.46 6.23 17.84
N ALA A 392 -21.54 5.45 18.93
CA ALA A 392 -21.28 5.92 20.29
C ALA A 392 -19.84 6.43 20.44
N ARG A 393 -18.85 5.69 19.93
CA ARG A 393 -17.43 6.12 19.98
C ARG A 393 -17.20 7.41 19.21
N ILE A 394 -17.78 7.52 18.01
CA ILE A 394 -17.69 8.74 17.19
C ILE A 394 -18.35 9.93 17.90
N LEU A 395 -19.53 9.72 18.49
CA LEU A 395 -20.24 10.76 19.24
C LEU A 395 -19.40 11.23 20.42
N LYS A 396 -18.84 10.30 21.20
CA LYS A 396 -17.98 10.60 22.34
C LYS A 396 -16.77 11.46 21.93
N ASP A 397 -16.08 11.09 20.86
CA ASP A 397 -14.90 11.82 20.36
C ASP A 397 -15.22 13.19 19.74
N ARG A 398 -16.51 13.54 19.60
CA ARG A 398 -16.99 14.80 19.01
C ARG A 398 -17.93 15.57 19.92
N LEU A 399 -18.00 15.24 21.21
CA LEU A 399 -18.86 15.94 22.17
C LEU A 399 -18.53 17.43 22.26
N ASP A 400 -17.26 17.79 22.09
CA ASP A 400 -16.74 19.16 21.99
C ASP A 400 -17.35 19.97 20.82
N LYS A 401 -17.89 19.30 19.79
CA LYS A 401 -18.50 19.93 18.61
C LYS A 401 -20.02 20.14 18.75
N LEU A 402 -20.58 19.83 19.92
CA LEU A 402 -21.98 20.02 20.26
C LEU A 402 -22.11 21.11 21.34
N PRO A 403 -23.25 21.83 21.39
CA PRO A 403 -23.53 22.68 22.53
C PRO A 403 -23.65 21.83 23.80
N ARG A 404 -23.30 22.40 24.97
CA ARG A 404 -23.36 21.73 26.29
C ARG A 404 -24.70 21.03 26.55
N THR A 405 -25.77 21.55 25.97
CA THR A 405 -27.11 20.96 25.98
C THR A 405 -27.60 20.82 24.55
N PHE A 406 -28.02 19.62 24.14
CA PHE A 406 -28.46 19.35 22.77
C PHE A 406 -29.60 18.33 22.69
N LYS A 407 -30.31 18.29 21.55
CA LYS A 407 -31.34 17.28 21.25
C LYS A 407 -30.82 16.31 20.20
N MET A 408 -31.41 15.11 20.11
CA MET A 408 -31.05 14.10 19.10
C MET A 408 -31.19 14.63 17.65
N THR A 409 -32.10 15.57 17.40
CA THR A 409 -32.24 16.23 16.10
C THR A 409 -31.02 17.07 15.71
N HIS A 410 -30.24 17.57 16.67
CA HIS A 410 -28.98 18.25 16.37
C HIS A 410 -27.97 17.31 15.73
N LEU A 411 -27.97 16.01 16.10
CA LEU A 411 -27.10 15.02 15.48
C LEU A 411 -27.47 14.78 14.00
N LYS A 412 -28.77 14.82 13.68
CA LYS A 412 -29.27 14.65 12.30
C LYS A 412 -28.62 15.67 11.34
N ASN A 413 -28.54 16.92 11.76
CA ASN A 413 -28.06 18.02 10.93
C ASN A 413 -26.53 18.07 10.83
N LYS A 414 -25.81 17.26 11.61
CA LYS A 414 -24.35 17.21 11.60
C LYS A 414 -23.78 16.30 10.52
N GLY A 415 -24.59 15.38 9.97
CA GLY A 415 -24.15 14.45 8.93
C GLY A 415 -22.96 13.60 9.36
N TRP A 416 -22.85 13.27 10.65
CA TRP A 416 -21.73 12.48 11.14
C TRP A 416 -21.93 11.01 10.77
N VAL A 417 -20.95 10.48 10.03
CA VAL A 417 -20.84 9.08 9.64
C VAL A 417 -21.06 8.15 10.85
N GLY A 418 -21.91 7.13 10.70
CA GLY A 418 -22.31 6.22 11.78
C GLY A 418 -23.33 6.78 12.78
N LEU A 419 -23.89 7.96 12.51
CA LEU A 419 -24.99 8.60 13.25
C LEU A 419 -26.05 9.16 12.28
N THR A 420 -26.11 8.61 11.07
CA THR A 420 -27.04 9.01 10.00
C THR A 420 -28.44 8.45 10.25
N GLU A 421 -28.52 7.16 10.55
CA GLU A 421 -29.75 6.46 10.87
C GLU A 421 -30.30 6.84 12.26
N HIS A 422 -31.63 6.74 12.42
CA HIS A 422 -32.27 7.06 13.70
C HIS A 422 -31.81 6.12 14.82
N ASN A 423 -31.80 4.82 14.53
CA ASN A 423 -31.44 3.78 15.48
C ASN A 423 -29.98 3.93 15.97
N ASP A 424 -29.05 4.26 15.08
CA ASP A 424 -27.63 4.44 15.45
C ASP A 424 -27.44 5.64 16.40
N ARG A 425 -28.18 6.73 16.16
CA ARG A 425 -28.19 7.89 17.08
C ARG A 425 -28.74 7.53 18.45
N GLU A 426 -29.83 6.79 18.49
CA GLU A 426 -30.46 6.36 19.74
C GLU A 426 -29.54 5.44 20.54
N GLN A 427 -28.97 4.42 19.92
CA GLN A 427 -28.03 3.50 20.56
C GLN A 427 -26.76 4.22 21.06
N ALA A 428 -26.23 5.15 20.27
CA ALA A 428 -25.09 5.98 20.68
C ALA A 428 -25.41 6.81 21.92
N LEU A 429 -26.55 7.48 21.94
CA LEU A 429 -26.98 8.32 23.07
C LEU A 429 -27.21 7.51 24.34
N VAL A 430 -27.89 6.36 24.24
CA VAL A 430 -28.11 5.43 25.36
C VAL A 430 -26.80 4.94 25.94
N TRP A 431 -25.84 4.56 25.07
CA TRP A 431 -24.53 4.13 25.54
C TRP A 431 -23.78 5.23 26.27
N LEU A 432 -23.76 6.46 25.73
CA LEU A 432 -23.09 7.60 26.36
C LEU A 432 -23.73 7.97 27.70
N GLU A 433 -25.05 7.89 27.81
CA GLU A 433 -25.79 8.08 29.07
C GLU A 433 -25.39 7.03 30.10
N LEU A 434 -25.42 5.74 29.74
CA LEU A 434 -25.05 4.63 30.63
C LEU A 434 -23.62 4.73 31.17
N HIS A 435 -22.71 5.32 30.40
CA HIS A 435 -21.30 5.50 30.78
C HIS A 435 -21.00 6.88 31.38
N GLY A 436 -22.03 7.69 31.66
CA GLY A 436 -21.90 8.96 32.36
C GLY A 436 -21.32 10.10 31.52
N TYR A 437 -21.23 9.96 30.19
CA TYR A 437 -20.83 11.05 29.29
C TYR A 437 -21.95 12.07 29.10
N LEU A 438 -23.20 11.63 29.19
CA LEU A 438 -24.40 12.45 29.02
C LEU A 438 -25.37 12.22 30.19
N VAL A 439 -26.18 13.23 30.48
CA VAL A 439 -27.38 13.10 31.32
C VAL A 439 -28.60 13.40 30.47
N LYS A 440 -29.54 12.44 30.42
CA LYS A 440 -30.81 12.60 29.71
C LYS A 440 -31.82 13.29 30.62
N GLU A 441 -32.44 14.35 30.11
CA GLU A 441 -33.54 15.05 30.76
C GLU A 441 -34.80 14.96 29.89
N GLU A 442 -35.89 14.45 30.47
CA GLU A 442 -37.20 14.43 29.82
C GLU A 442 -38.07 15.57 30.33
N ILE A 443 -38.30 16.56 29.46
CA ILE A 443 -39.15 17.71 29.78
C ILE A 443 -40.59 17.35 29.40
N LYS A 444 -41.44 17.16 30.42
CA LYS A 444 -42.88 16.92 30.27
C LYS A 444 -43.63 18.24 30.09
N GLY A 445 -44.11 18.51 28.87
CA GLY A 445 -45.02 19.60 28.56
C GLY A 445 -46.45 19.13 28.29
N ARG A 446 -47.32 20.01 27.77
CA ARG A 446 -48.70 19.67 27.32
C ARG A 446 -48.77 18.77 26.07
N GLY A 447 -47.62 18.40 25.47
CA GLY A 447 -47.51 17.57 24.26
C GLY A 447 -46.50 16.42 24.41
N ARG A 448 -46.04 15.84 23.28
CA ARG A 448 -45.05 14.74 23.29
C ARG A 448 -43.80 15.16 24.10
N PRO A 449 -43.34 14.34 25.07
CA PRO A 449 -42.17 14.66 25.89
C PRO A 449 -40.96 15.02 25.04
N SER A 450 -40.29 16.13 25.36
CA SER A 450 -39.06 16.53 24.68
C SER A 450 -37.88 15.97 25.46
N VAL A 451 -37.03 15.20 24.78
CA VAL A 451 -35.78 14.69 25.34
C VAL A 451 -34.65 15.67 25.03
N THR A 452 -33.89 16.04 26.05
CA THR A 452 -32.70 16.88 25.95
C THR A 452 -31.53 16.15 26.64
N TYR A 453 -30.33 16.25 26.06
CA TYR A 453 -29.11 15.66 26.60
C TYR A 453 -28.17 16.76 27.08
N HIS A 454 -27.60 16.58 28.25
CA HIS A 454 -26.59 17.46 28.84
C HIS A 454 -25.24 16.76 28.84
N ILE A 455 -24.21 17.41 28.31
CA ILE A 455 -22.84 16.88 28.31
C ILE A 455 -22.28 16.98 29.71
N ASN A 456 -21.72 15.88 30.21
CA ASN A 456 -21.02 15.89 31.50
C ASN A 456 -19.79 16.83 31.40
N PRO A 457 -19.71 17.90 32.22
CA PRO A 457 -18.62 18.87 32.14
C PRO A 457 -17.22 18.26 32.29
N TYR A 458 -17.08 17.17 33.05
CA TYR A 458 -15.81 16.46 33.25
C TYR A 458 -15.32 15.68 32.02
N CYS A 459 -16.13 15.61 30.95
CA CYS A 459 -15.80 14.92 29.70
C CYS A 459 -15.30 15.87 28.60
N LEU A 460 -15.33 17.18 28.83
CA LEU A 460 -14.80 18.19 27.92
C LEU A 460 -13.37 18.55 28.34
N PRO A 461 -12.46 18.86 27.40
CA PRO A 461 -11.16 19.41 27.75
C PRO A 461 -11.35 20.70 28.56
N ASP A 462 -10.52 20.91 29.59
CA ASP A 462 -10.57 22.14 30.39
C ASP A 462 -10.53 23.34 29.43
N GLU A 463 -11.59 24.15 29.44
CA GLU A 463 -11.53 25.49 28.86
C GLU A 463 -10.38 26.18 29.60
N GLN A 464 -9.26 26.43 28.91
CA GLN A 464 -8.26 27.37 29.39
C GLN A 464 -9.00 28.70 29.56
N THR A 465 -9.44 28.96 30.78
CA THR A 465 -9.86 30.28 31.22
C THR A 465 -8.61 31.15 31.21
N ASP A 466 -8.53 32.04 30.22
CA ASP A 466 -7.67 33.23 30.26
C ASP A 466 -7.90 34.04 31.55
#